data_AF-A0A653ZHK3-F1
#
_entry.id   AF-A0A653ZHK3-F1
#
_cell.length_a   1.000
_cell.length_b   1.000
_cell.length_c   1.000
_cell.angle_alpha   90.00
_cell.angle_beta   90.00
_cell.angle_gamma   90.00
#
_symmetry.space_group_name_H-M   'P 1'
#
loop_
_entity.id
_entity.type
_entity.pdbx_description
1 polymer ?
#
loop_
_entity_poly.entity_id
_entity_poly.type
_entity_poly.pdbx_seq_one_letter_code
_entity_poly.pdbx_strand_id
1 'polypeptide(L)'
;MLIVHLRCMTMGFEVFKRGSFPPPNAPSVTIQKKGLVSLNRAAMELLHNPEAVQFLWDRDRRVMGIQAVSIESSNAYPVRAQVPPDRRANAHHGASLVAGTLFTRSIELDTSQARRWLPRMEGDILCVDLKQVGQPITSNRDRRTGHHNS
;
A
#
# COMPACT_ATOMS: atom_id res chain seq x y z
N MET A 1 -53.03 29.10 19.05
CA MET A 1 -52.74 27.66 19.17
C MET A 1 -52.77 27.06 17.77
N LEU A 2 -51.62 26.75 17.18
CA LEU A 2 -51.51 25.91 15.99
C LEU A 2 -50.14 25.23 16.03
N ILE A 3 -50.11 23.97 16.46
CA ILE A 3 -48.89 23.14 16.48
C ILE A 3 -48.79 22.49 15.10
N VAL A 4 -47.92 23.03 14.25
CA VAL A 4 -47.54 22.37 12.99
C VAL A 4 -46.61 21.22 13.36
N HIS A 5 -47.14 20.01 13.40
CA HIS A 5 -46.34 18.80 13.43
C HIS A 5 -45.65 18.62 12.08
N LEU A 6 -44.43 19.14 11.93
CA LEU A 6 -43.53 18.65 10.89
C LEU A 6 -43.16 17.21 11.25
N ARG A 7 -43.92 16.26 10.69
CA ARG A 7 -43.45 14.89 10.45
C ARG A 7 -42.20 15.00 9.60
N CYS A 8 -41.03 14.89 10.21
CA CYS A 8 -39.81 14.57 9.49
C CYS A 8 -39.99 13.15 8.96
N MET A 9 -40.34 13.04 7.67
CA MET A 9 -40.33 11.77 6.95
C MET A 9 -38.90 11.24 7.02
N THR A 10 -38.69 10.19 7.82
CA THR A 10 -37.45 9.43 7.87
C THR A 10 -37.19 8.92 6.45
N MET A 11 -36.28 9.60 5.76
CA MET A 11 -35.76 9.19 4.46
C MET A 11 -35.20 7.77 4.61
N GLY A 12 -35.96 6.77 4.14
CA GLY A 12 -35.62 5.33 4.18
C GLY A 12 -34.51 4.95 3.22
N PHE A 13 -33.44 5.74 3.19
CA PHE A 13 -32.25 5.51 2.39
C PHE A 13 -31.14 4.98 3.29
N GLU A 14 -30.66 3.78 3.00
CA GLU A 14 -29.47 3.22 3.60
C GLU A 14 -28.24 3.56 2.76
N VAL A 15 -27.11 3.85 3.43
CA VAL A 15 -25.83 4.09 2.74
C VAL A 15 -25.38 2.79 2.11
N PHE A 16 -25.47 2.71 0.78
CA PHE A 16 -24.87 1.62 0.02
C PHE A 16 -23.34 1.65 0.22
N LYS A 17 -22.84 0.71 1.01
CA LYS A 17 -21.40 0.46 1.14
C LYS A 17 -20.93 -0.22 -0.13
N ARG A 18 -20.52 0.58 -1.12
CA ARG A 18 -19.75 0.09 -2.27
C ARG A 18 -18.64 -0.81 -1.70
N GLY A 19 -18.59 -2.07 -2.15
CA GLY A 19 -17.59 -3.04 -1.70
C GLY A 19 -16.22 -2.37 -1.61
N SER A 20 -15.44 -2.71 -0.57
CA SER A 20 -14.28 -1.99 0.00
C SER A 20 -13.09 -1.78 -0.94
N PHE A 21 -13.33 -1.30 -2.16
CA PHE A 21 -12.31 -0.78 -3.03
C PHE A 21 -11.79 0.50 -2.39
N PRO A 22 -10.51 0.52 -2.00
CA PRO A 22 -9.92 1.73 -1.47
C PRO A 22 -10.12 2.87 -2.47
N PRO A 23 -10.32 4.12 -1.99
CA PRO A 23 -10.31 5.26 -2.87
C PRO A 23 -9.04 5.22 -3.75
N PRO A 24 -9.08 5.62 -5.03
CA PRO A 24 -7.95 5.51 -5.95
C PRO A 24 -6.63 6.12 -5.43
N ASN A 25 -6.74 7.11 -4.54
CA ASN A 25 -5.63 7.84 -3.94
C ASN A 25 -5.33 7.43 -2.49
N ALA A 26 -5.95 6.36 -1.99
CA ALA A 26 -5.66 5.87 -0.65
C ALA A 26 -4.19 5.44 -0.55
N PRO A 27 -3.49 5.75 0.56
CA PRO A 27 -2.18 5.18 0.85
C PRO A 27 -2.23 3.68 0.70
N SER A 28 -1.22 3.10 0.02
CA SER A 28 -1.16 1.66 -0.14
C SER A 28 0.28 1.16 -0.11
N VAL A 29 0.45 0.01 0.55
CA VAL A 29 1.69 -0.76 0.57
C VAL A 29 1.41 -2.08 -0.10
N THR A 30 2.25 -2.42 -1.06
CA THR A 30 2.15 -3.67 -1.82
C THR A 30 3.39 -4.50 -1.56
N ILE A 31 3.21 -5.73 -1.08
CA ILE A 31 4.29 -6.71 -1.03
C ILE A 31 4.17 -7.55 -2.29
N GLN A 32 5.12 -7.38 -3.19
CA GLN A 32 5.16 -8.06 -4.48
C GLN A 32 5.78 -9.45 -4.34
N LYS A 33 5.75 -10.19 -5.45
CA LYS A 33 6.47 -11.46 -5.55
C LYS A 33 7.94 -11.27 -5.16
N LYS A 34 8.51 -12.27 -4.47
CA LYS A 34 9.92 -12.27 -4.01
C LYS A 34 10.24 -11.19 -2.96
N GLY A 35 9.23 -10.58 -2.34
CA GLY A 35 9.40 -9.69 -1.18
C GLY A 35 9.78 -8.25 -1.51
N LEU A 36 9.65 -7.81 -2.76
CA LEU A 36 9.82 -6.38 -3.09
C LEU A 36 8.62 -5.60 -2.52
N VAL A 37 8.89 -4.52 -1.79
CA VAL A 37 7.85 -3.67 -1.20
C VAL A 37 7.68 -2.44 -2.08
N SER A 38 6.44 -2.12 -2.41
CA SER A 38 6.08 -0.95 -3.20
C SER A 38 5.12 -0.05 -2.46
N LEU A 39 5.45 1.24 -2.39
CA LEU A 39 4.63 2.29 -1.79
C LEU A 39 4.08 3.19 -2.91
N ASN A 40 2.79 3.47 -2.89
CA ASN A 40 2.26 4.50 -3.78
C ASN A 40 2.61 5.91 -3.28
N ARG A 41 2.35 6.92 -4.10
CA ARG A 41 2.62 8.33 -3.77
C ARG A 41 2.02 8.73 -2.42
N ALA A 42 0.75 8.42 -2.16
CA ALA A 42 0.10 8.79 -0.92
C ALA A 42 0.76 8.14 0.32
N ALA A 43 1.26 6.91 0.23
CA ALA A 43 2.02 6.28 1.31
C ALA A 43 3.41 6.89 1.50
N MET A 44 4.09 7.28 0.42
CA MET A 44 5.36 8.01 0.48
C MET A 44 5.19 9.40 1.13
N GLU A 45 4.09 10.09 0.83
CA GLU A 45 3.76 11.39 1.41
C GLU A 45 3.50 11.30 2.92
N LEU A 46 2.87 10.21 3.39
CA LEU A 46 2.72 9.96 4.84
C LEU A 46 4.06 9.79 5.56
N LEU A 47 5.10 9.36 4.85
CA LEU A 47 6.46 9.22 5.37
C LEU A 47 7.33 10.47 5.11
N HIS A 48 6.75 11.54 4.57
CA HIS A 48 7.46 12.76 4.16
C HIS A 48 8.50 12.55 3.04
N ASN A 49 8.24 11.59 2.14
CA ASN A 49 9.06 11.29 0.97
C ASN A 49 10.55 11.04 1.27
N PRO A 50 10.89 10.07 2.14
CA PRO A 50 12.26 9.85 2.54
C PRO A 50 13.08 9.17 1.45
N GLU A 51 14.39 9.40 1.45
CA GLU A 51 15.34 8.70 0.57
C GLU A 51 15.58 7.26 1.00
N ALA A 52 15.40 6.96 2.29
CA ALA A 52 15.55 5.64 2.87
C ALA A 52 14.51 5.36 3.96
N VAL A 53 14.20 4.08 4.13
CA VAL A 53 13.33 3.60 5.21
C VAL A 53 14.00 2.43 5.93
N GLN A 54 13.56 2.14 7.15
CA GLN A 54 13.84 0.87 7.80
C GLN A 54 12.55 0.08 7.99
N PHE A 55 12.68 -1.25 8.03
CA PHE A 55 11.58 -2.14 8.36
C PHE A 55 11.60 -2.48 9.85
N LEU A 56 10.42 -2.42 10.46
CA LEU A 56 10.17 -2.81 11.83
C LEU A 56 9.26 -4.03 11.83
N TRP A 57 9.44 -4.94 12.79
CA TRP A 57 8.57 -6.10 12.96
C TRP A 57 8.03 -6.16 14.37
N ASP A 58 6.72 -6.05 14.48
CA ASP A 58 6.00 -6.39 15.69
C ASP A 58 5.54 -7.85 15.61
N ARG A 59 6.25 -8.73 16.33
CA ARG A 59 6.00 -10.17 16.30
C ARG A 59 4.63 -10.53 16.89
N ASP A 60 4.21 -9.84 17.94
CA ASP A 60 3.00 -10.16 18.69
C ASP A 60 1.75 -9.70 17.93
N ARG A 61 1.78 -8.47 17.40
CA ARG A 61 0.68 -7.92 16.59
C ARG A 61 0.70 -8.44 15.15
N ARG A 62 1.82 -9.03 14.71
CA ARG A 62 2.13 -9.39 13.32
C ARG A 62 2.00 -8.18 12.38
N VAL A 63 2.63 -7.07 12.76
CA VAL A 63 2.59 -5.79 12.03
C VAL A 63 3.97 -5.48 11.48
N MET A 64 4.03 -5.25 10.17
CA MET A 64 5.21 -4.67 9.53
C MET A 64 5.13 -3.14 9.69
N GLY A 65 6.14 -2.53 10.29
CA GLY A 65 6.31 -1.08 10.30
C GLY A 65 7.30 -0.63 9.23
N ILE A 66 7.05 0.52 8.64
CA ILE A 66 7.97 1.20 7.72
C ILE A 66 8.20 2.60 8.30
N GLN A 67 9.45 2.95 8.56
CA GLN A 67 9.82 4.22 9.19
C GLN A 67 10.88 4.92 8.35
N ALA A 68 10.75 6.24 8.18
CA ALA A 68 11.77 7.05 7.52
C ALA A 68 13.05 7.08 8.35
N VAL A 69 14.21 6.95 7.70
CA VAL A 69 15.53 7.05 8.35
C VAL A 69 16.53 7.74 7.43
N SER A 70 17.65 8.22 8.01
CA SER A 70 18.79 8.67 7.21
C SER A 70 19.32 7.51 6.34
N ILE A 71 19.72 7.82 5.10
CA ILE A 71 20.37 6.87 4.19
C ILE A 71 21.69 6.33 4.76
N GLU A 72 22.32 7.05 5.67
CA GLU A 72 23.56 6.66 6.36
C GLU A 72 23.33 5.67 7.51
N SER A 73 22.06 5.43 7.90
CA SER A 73 21.75 4.46 8.94
C SER A 73 22.13 3.05 8.50
N SER A 74 22.71 2.27 9.42
CA SER A 74 23.15 0.89 9.14
C SER A 74 22.01 -0.03 8.68
N ASN A 75 20.75 0.29 9.02
CA ASN A 75 19.58 -0.49 8.63
C ASN A 75 18.70 0.24 7.59
N ALA A 76 19.29 1.20 6.87
CA ALA A 76 18.62 1.94 5.82
C ALA A 76 18.40 1.06 4.57
N TYR A 77 17.16 1.05 4.09
CA TYR A 77 16.77 0.51 2.79
C TYR A 77 16.48 1.68 1.84
N PRO A 78 17.29 1.87 0.78
CA PRO A 78 17.09 2.96 -0.17
C PRO A 78 15.75 2.83 -0.90
N VAL A 79 15.03 3.95 -0.99
CA VAL A 79 13.80 4.06 -1.77
C VAL A 79 14.14 4.38 -3.23
N ARG A 80 13.61 3.58 -4.16
CA ARG A 80 13.84 3.75 -5.60
C ARG A 80 12.54 4.07 -6.32
N ALA A 81 12.50 5.14 -7.09
CA ALA A 81 11.35 5.44 -7.94
C ALA A 81 11.24 4.41 -9.08
N GLN A 82 10.09 3.77 -9.25
CA GLN A 82 9.81 2.95 -10.43
C GLN A 82 9.31 3.85 -11.56
N VAL A 83 10.24 4.41 -12.34
CA VAL A 83 9.91 5.21 -13.52
C VAL A 83 10.18 4.38 -14.77
N PRO A 84 9.16 4.10 -15.61
CA PRO A 84 9.36 3.52 -16.93
C PRO A 84 10.34 4.38 -17.77
N PRO A 85 11.22 3.78 -18.58
CA PRO A 85 12.23 4.53 -19.35
C PRO A 85 11.62 5.63 -20.25
N ASP A 86 10.41 5.40 -20.77
CA ASP A 86 9.63 6.27 -21.65
C ASP A 86 8.91 7.41 -20.94
N ARG A 87 8.85 7.42 -19.60
CA ARG A 87 8.12 8.43 -18.81
C ARG A 87 8.97 9.11 -17.74
N ARG A 88 10.29 9.21 -17.96
CA ARG A 88 11.22 9.92 -17.05
C ARG A 88 10.81 11.37 -16.77
N ALA A 89 10.14 12.05 -17.70
CA ALA A 89 9.59 13.39 -17.50
C ALA A 89 8.48 13.47 -16.42
N ASN A 90 7.85 12.33 -16.09
CA ASN A 90 6.74 12.20 -15.15
C ASN A 90 7.11 11.34 -13.92
N ALA A 91 8.40 11.37 -13.54
CA ALA A 91 9.00 10.55 -12.47
C ALA A 91 8.26 10.63 -11.12
N HIS A 92 7.52 11.71 -10.86
CA HIS A 92 6.73 11.93 -9.65
C HIS A 92 5.47 11.06 -9.53
N HIS A 93 5.13 10.25 -10.53
CA HIS A 93 3.90 9.44 -10.56
C HIS A 93 4.14 7.93 -10.42
N GLY A 94 5.39 7.47 -10.38
CA GLY A 94 5.74 6.06 -10.21
C GLY A 94 5.58 5.58 -8.77
N ALA A 95 5.28 4.29 -8.58
CA ALA A 95 5.35 3.71 -7.25
C ALA A 95 6.82 3.63 -6.78
N SER A 96 7.06 3.94 -5.52
CA SER A 96 8.37 3.79 -4.90
C SER A 96 8.61 2.33 -4.52
N LEU A 97 9.84 1.86 -4.66
CA LEU A 97 10.27 0.49 -4.41
C LEU A 97 11.32 0.44 -3.32
N VAL A 98 11.19 -0.54 -2.43
CA VAL A 98 12.11 -0.81 -1.34
C VAL A 98 12.40 -2.31 -1.32
N ALA A 99 13.67 -2.68 -1.19
CA ALA A 99 14.13 -4.07 -1.21
C ALA A 99 13.78 -4.80 0.11
N GLY A 100 12.52 -5.21 0.26
CA GLY A 100 12.02 -5.91 1.45
C GLY A 100 12.33 -7.40 1.52
N THR A 101 13.05 -7.98 0.54
CA THR A 101 13.24 -9.43 0.44
C THR A 101 13.84 -10.04 1.71
N LEU A 102 14.87 -9.42 2.28
CA LEU A 102 15.49 -9.89 3.53
C LEU A 102 14.51 -9.85 4.70
N PHE A 103 13.79 -8.75 4.86
CA PHE A 103 12.77 -8.60 5.90
C PHE A 103 11.65 -9.63 5.76
N THR A 104 11.08 -9.80 4.55
CA THR A 104 9.99 -10.75 4.34
C THR A 104 10.42 -12.19 4.61
N ARG A 105 11.69 -12.53 4.34
CA ARG A 105 12.26 -13.84 4.68
C ARG A 105 12.44 -14.01 6.19
N SER A 106 12.94 -12.99 6.90
CA SER A 106 13.16 -13.08 8.35
C SER A 106 11.88 -13.26 9.16
N ILE A 107 10.73 -12.85 8.61
CA ILE A 107 9.41 -13.04 9.22
C ILE A 107 8.61 -14.19 8.59
N GLU A 108 9.24 -14.95 7.69
CA GLU A 108 8.63 -16.11 6.99
C GLU A 108 7.32 -15.77 6.27
N LEU A 109 7.24 -14.56 5.69
CA LEU A 109 6.06 -14.13 4.95
C LEU A 109 5.98 -14.83 3.58
N ASP A 110 4.84 -15.45 3.28
CA ASP A 110 4.57 -15.97 1.93
C ASP A 110 4.42 -14.81 0.94
N THR A 111 5.39 -14.72 0.01
CA THR A 111 5.44 -13.75 -1.08
C THR A 111 5.27 -14.41 -2.45
N SER A 112 4.62 -15.59 -2.51
CA SER A 112 4.27 -16.27 -3.76
C SER A 112 3.32 -15.45 -4.64
N GLN A 113 2.44 -14.69 -3.99
CA GLN A 113 1.46 -13.81 -4.63
C GLN A 113 1.68 -12.37 -4.18
N ALA A 114 1.55 -11.46 -5.13
CA ALA A 114 1.62 -10.05 -4.84
C ALA A 114 0.30 -9.60 -4.20
N ARG A 115 0.38 -8.89 -3.08
CA ARG A 115 -0.77 -8.47 -2.29
C ARG A 115 -0.62 -7.02 -1.86
N ARG A 116 -1.73 -6.32 -1.71
CA ARG A 116 -1.83 -4.92 -1.30
C ARG A 116 -2.54 -4.78 0.03
N TRP A 117 -2.03 -3.90 0.88
CA TRP A 117 -2.62 -3.51 2.15
C TRP A 117 -2.86 -2.01 2.19
N LEU A 118 -3.85 -1.62 3.01
CA LEU A 118 -4.05 -0.25 3.43
C LEU A 118 -3.28 -0.04 4.75
N PRO A 119 -2.19 0.74 4.73
CA PRO A 119 -1.43 1.00 5.93
C PRO A 119 -2.16 2.01 6.83
N ARG A 120 -1.71 2.08 8.09
CA ARG A 120 -2.12 3.11 9.07
C ARG A 120 -0.85 3.75 9.65
N MET A 121 -0.89 5.05 9.91
CA MET A 121 0.17 5.70 10.68
C MET A 121 -0.03 5.46 12.18
N GLU A 122 1.01 5.02 12.86
CA GLU A 122 1.16 5.03 14.32
C GLU A 122 2.40 5.88 14.64
N GLY A 123 2.19 7.14 15.00
CA GLY A 123 3.29 8.11 15.11
C GLY A 123 3.94 8.37 13.76
N ASP A 124 5.24 8.10 13.64
CA ASP A 124 6.05 8.22 12.43
C ASP A 124 6.24 6.88 11.69
N ILE A 125 5.55 5.82 12.13
CA ILE A 125 5.64 4.48 11.57
C ILE A 125 4.41 4.20 10.71
N LEU A 126 4.64 3.85 9.44
CA LEU A 126 3.61 3.36 8.54
C LEU A 126 3.42 1.85 8.77
N CYS A 127 2.34 1.49 9.47
CA CYS A 127 2.02 0.14 9.91
C CYS A 127 1.16 -0.62 8.90
N VAL A 128 1.55 -1.86 8.61
CA VAL A 128 0.83 -2.81 7.76
C VAL A 128 0.46 -4.03 8.60
N ASP A 129 -0.85 -4.22 8.83
CA ASP A 129 -1.39 -5.38 9.55
C ASP A 129 -1.40 -6.62 8.64
N LEU A 130 -0.47 -7.55 8.90
CA LEU A 130 -0.33 -8.79 8.12
C LEU A 130 -1.24 -9.92 8.62
N LYS A 131 -2.02 -9.72 9.70
CA LYS A 131 -3.09 -10.66 10.07
C LYS A 131 -4.24 -10.60 9.08
N GLN A 132 -4.46 -9.41 8.50
CA GLN A 132 -5.41 -9.23 7.42
C GLN A 132 -4.78 -9.73 6.12
N VAL A 133 -5.51 -10.61 5.43
CA VAL A 133 -5.09 -11.08 4.12
C VAL A 133 -5.15 -9.91 3.13
N GLY A 134 -3.99 -9.47 2.65
CA GLY A 134 -3.91 -8.39 1.68
C GLY A 134 -4.67 -8.70 0.39
N GLN A 135 -5.19 -7.65 -0.26
CA GLN A 135 -5.91 -7.75 -1.52
C GLN A 135 -4.97 -8.27 -2.62
N PRO A 136 -5.27 -9.40 -3.28
CA PRO A 136 -4.43 -9.90 -4.36
C PRO A 136 -4.40 -8.88 -5.49
N ILE A 137 -3.21 -8.59 -6.02
CA ILE A 137 -3.05 -7.76 -7.20
C ILE A 137 -2.76 -8.63 -8.42
N THR A 138 -3.72 -8.68 -9.34
CA THR A 138 -3.52 -9.33 -10.63
C THR A 138 -2.63 -8.44 -11.49
N SER A 139 -1.47 -8.96 -11.87
CA SER A 139 -0.55 -8.28 -12.78
C SER A 139 -1.14 -8.28 -14.20
N ASN A 140 -1.26 -7.11 -14.82
CA ASN A 140 -1.71 -6.97 -16.21
C ASN A 140 -0.68 -7.53 -17.25
N ARG A 141 0.50 -8.00 -16.80
CA ARG A 141 1.52 -8.62 -17.67
C ARG A 141 1.19 -10.04 -18.13
N ASP A 142 0.28 -10.75 -17.46
CA ASP A 142 -0.12 -12.09 -17.89
C ASP A 142 -1.10 -12.07 -19.08
N ARG A 143 -1.60 -10.89 -19.48
CA ARG A 143 -2.54 -10.77 -20.62
C ARG A 143 -1.86 -10.69 -22.00
N ARG A 144 -0.52 -10.67 -22.09
CA ARG A 144 0.19 -10.40 -23.35
C ARG A 144 0.83 -11.63 -24.02
N THR A 145 0.71 -12.83 -23.44
CA THR A 145 1.24 -14.07 -24.02
C THR A 145 0.17 -14.96 -24.70
N GLY A 146 -1.08 -14.48 -24.81
CA GLY A 146 -2.19 -15.24 -25.41
C GLY A 146 -2.54 -14.88 -26.87
N HIS A 147 -1.58 -14.41 -27.68
CA HIS A 147 -1.81 -14.19 -29.12
C HIS A 147 -0.56 -14.46 -29.96
N HIS A 148 -0.24 -15.73 -30.14
CA HIS A 148 0.47 -16.22 -31.32
C HIS A 148 -0.03 -17.62 -31.65
N ASN A 149 -1.00 -17.68 -32.56
CA ASN A 149 -1.21 -18.83 -33.44
C ASN A 149 -2.02 -18.37 -34.66
N SER A 150 -1.33 -18.22 -35.79
CA SER A 150 -1.77 -18.54 -37.17
C SER A 150 -0.57 -18.36 -38.08
#